data_AF-A0A0G0TC53-F1
#
_entry.id   AF-A0A0G0TC53-F1
#
_cell.length_a   1.000
_cell.length_b   1.000
_cell.length_c   1.000
_cell.angle_alpha   90.00
_cell.angle_beta   90.00
_cell.angle_gamma   90.00
#
_symmetry.space_group_name_H-M   'P 1'
#
loop_
_entity.id
_entity.type
_entity.pdbx_description
1 polymer ?
#
loop_
_entity_poly.entity_id
_entity_poly.type
_entity_poly.pdbx_seq_one_letter_code
_entity_poly.pdbx_strand_id
1 'polypeptide(L)'
;MNATRNVLFVGIMLILGSVFFGNPERAVASQKGMVSFTIDDGEDTTYDIVYPIIDRFRYRATLYITTDWMNIRNHLTWSELRTLEREGWEIGNHTANHDYLTLKKFSKKKIRKDFRRSMAAFAKNGINTEKIKSFAPPYGKMNKKLLAVVKEFGFTSVRWAWPKKDHLNSREDFDTFGIEAINLKRPIKLEDVKSHIDRAAEENKWLVFLTHRVVNGKPKKGQFNSAQLNEILEYVDEYVRKGDLEVVTVGEGVSAMNSAR
;
A
#
# COMPACT_ATOMS: atom_id res chain seq x y z
N MET A 1 44.94 2.83 73.19
CA MET A 1 44.42 2.58 71.83
C MET A 1 45.63 2.53 70.90
N ASN A 2 45.67 1.56 69.97
CA ASN A 2 46.83 1.04 69.21
C ASN A 2 47.50 -0.15 69.91
N ALA A 3 47.91 -1.25 69.26
CA ALA A 3 47.82 -1.67 67.86
C ALA A 3 48.08 -3.18 67.81
N THR A 4 47.50 -3.90 66.86
CA THR A 4 48.04 -5.18 66.41
C THR A 4 47.73 -5.39 64.93
N ARG A 5 48.82 -5.51 64.15
CA ARG A 5 48.82 -5.94 62.75
C ARG A 5 48.26 -7.36 62.68
N ASN A 6 47.50 -7.67 61.64
CA ASN A 6 47.45 -9.03 61.12
C ASN A 6 47.38 -9.05 59.60
N VAL A 7 48.11 -10.03 59.09
CA VAL A 7 48.51 -10.32 57.72
C VAL A 7 47.30 -10.73 56.88
N LEU A 8 47.15 -10.16 55.68
CA LEU A 8 46.16 -10.61 54.70
C LEU A 8 46.83 -11.59 53.73
N PHE A 9 46.40 -12.85 53.78
CA PHE A 9 46.72 -13.88 52.79
C PHE A 9 45.93 -13.62 51.50
N VAL A 10 46.64 -13.57 50.37
CA VAL A 10 46.06 -13.50 49.03
C VAL A 10 45.61 -14.91 48.62
N GLY A 11 44.30 -15.15 48.61
CA GLY A 11 43.70 -16.32 47.97
C GLY A 11 43.23 -15.94 46.56
N ILE A 12 43.94 -16.43 45.53
CA ILE A 12 43.51 -16.34 44.14
C ILE A 12 42.34 -17.30 43.95
N MET A 13 41.13 -16.78 43.77
CA MET A 13 39.97 -17.56 43.37
C MET A 13 39.82 -17.46 41.84
N LEU A 14 40.18 -18.55 41.15
CA LEU A 14 39.89 -18.76 39.72
C LEU A 14 38.38 -18.95 39.55
N ILE A 15 37.68 -17.90 39.11
CA ILE A 15 36.31 -18.03 38.62
C ILE A 15 36.38 -18.36 37.13
N LEU A 16 36.15 -19.63 36.80
CA LEU A 16 35.82 -20.07 35.45
C LEU A 16 34.43 -19.51 35.09
N GLY A 17 34.41 -18.27 34.59
CA GLY A 17 33.25 -17.73 33.91
C GLY A 17 33.17 -18.33 32.52
N SER A 18 32.23 -19.26 32.31
CA SER A 18 31.81 -19.65 30.97
C SER A 18 31.22 -18.42 30.27
N VAL A 19 32.01 -17.82 29.38
CA VAL A 19 31.53 -16.81 28.44
C VAL A 19 30.59 -17.54 27.47
N PHE A 20 29.29 -17.44 27.72
CA PHE A 20 28.31 -17.70 26.67
C PHE A 20 28.49 -16.62 25.60
N PHE A 21 29.21 -16.96 24.53
CA PHE A 21 29.05 -16.28 23.25
C PHE A 21 27.68 -16.67 22.70
N GLY A 22 26.63 -16.03 23.22
CA GLY A 22 25.36 -15.98 22.53
C GLY A 22 25.61 -15.33 21.18
N ASN A 23 25.47 -16.12 20.11
CA ASN A 23 25.38 -15.58 18.76
C ASN A 23 24.30 -14.49 18.80
N PRO A 24 24.58 -13.23 18.42
CA PRO A 24 23.51 -12.30 18.14
C PRO A 24 22.92 -12.76 16.82
N GLU A 25 22.08 -13.81 16.86
CA GLU A 25 20.94 -13.81 15.96
C GLU A 25 20.29 -12.45 16.23
N ARG A 26 20.46 -11.52 15.28
CA ARG A 26 19.53 -10.41 15.15
C ARG A 26 18.18 -11.06 15.36
N ALA A 27 17.47 -10.70 16.43
CA ALA A 27 16.05 -10.92 16.47
C ALA A 27 15.54 -10.30 15.18
N VAL A 28 15.29 -11.12 14.16
CA VAL A 28 14.63 -10.70 12.94
C VAL A 28 13.30 -10.28 13.50
N ALA A 29 13.07 -8.98 13.63
CA ALA A 29 11.77 -8.46 14.04
C ALA A 29 10.76 -9.22 13.17
N SER A 30 9.88 -10.00 13.81
CA SER A 30 8.95 -10.86 13.09
C SER A 30 8.23 -9.99 12.09
N GLN A 31 8.45 -10.26 10.80
CA GLN A 31 7.88 -9.42 9.75
C GLN A 31 6.39 -9.60 9.79
N LYS A 32 5.65 -8.52 10.04
CA LYS A 32 4.20 -8.53 10.16
C LYS A 32 3.56 -8.62 8.78
N GLY A 33 2.33 -9.13 8.73
CA GLY A 33 1.48 -8.97 7.56
C GLY A 33 1.16 -7.49 7.31
N MET A 34 0.78 -7.17 6.07
CA MET A 34 0.46 -5.80 5.68
C MET A 34 -0.88 -5.75 4.95
N VAL A 35 -1.59 -4.62 5.10
CA VAL A 35 -2.80 -4.32 4.32
C VAL A 35 -2.68 -2.94 3.70
N SER A 36 -3.01 -2.82 2.41
CA SER A 36 -3.13 -1.54 1.72
C SER A 36 -4.53 -1.35 1.17
N PHE A 37 -5.09 -0.16 1.34
CA PHE A 37 -6.31 0.27 0.67
C PHE A 37 -5.94 1.14 -0.53
N THR A 38 -6.45 0.79 -1.71
CA THR A 38 -6.25 1.57 -2.93
C THR A 38 -7.59 1.97 -3.52
N ILE A 39 -7.70 3.22 -3.98
CA ILE A 39 -8.90 3.79 -4.59
C ILE A 39 -8.53 4.35 -5.95
N ASP A 40 -9.23 3.88 -6.99
CA ASP A 40 -8.96 4.25 -8.38
C ASP A 40 -9.87 5.38 -8.87
N ASP A 41 -9.52 5.92 -10.04
CA ASP A 41 -10.23 6.90 -10.87
C ASP A 41 -10.29 8.33 -10.32
N GLY A 42 -10.35 8.49 -9.00
CA GLY A 42 -10.52 9.80 -8.36
C GLY A 42 -11.99 10.22 -8.29
N GLU A 43 -12.90 9.31 -7.99
CA GLU A 43 -14.32 9.62 -7.76
C GLU A 43 -14.50 10.48 -6.49
N ASP A 44 -15.49 11.38 -6.52
CA ASP A 44 -15.82 12.32 -5.44
C ASP A 44 -16.04 11.65 -4.06
N THR A 45 -16.64 10.47 -4.04
CA THR A 45 -16.89 9.73 -2.80
C THR A 45 -15.60 9.30 -2.09
N THR A 46 -14.45 9.36 -2.75
CA THR A 46 -13.15 9.22 -2.10
C THR A 46 -12.98 10.25 -0.98
N TYR A 47 -13.30 11.51 -1.25
CA TYR A 47 -13.17 12.59 -0.26
C TYR A 47 -14.37 12.64 0.68
N ASP A 48 -15.59 12.50 0.15
CA ASP A 48 -16.80 12.69 0.95
C ASP A 48 -17.14 11.51 1.88
N ILE A 49 -16.71 10.29 1.52
CA ILE A 49 -17.10 9.05 2.21
C ILE A 49 -15.88 8.27 2.68
N VAL A 50 -14.95 7.93 1.77
CA VAL A 50 -13.85 7.01 2.07
C VAL A 50 -12.84 7.64 3.03
N TYR A 51 -12.42 8.88 2.76
CA TYR A 51 -11.44 9.59 3.57
C TYR A 51 -11.88 9.69 5.05
N PRO A 52 -13.08 10.20 5.39
CA PRO A 52 -13.55 10.24 6.77
C PRO A 52 -13.69 8.87 7.45
N ILE A 53 -13.88 7.78 6.69
CA ILE A 53 -13.97 6.43 7.25
C ILE A 53 -12.57 5.91 7.61
N ILE A 54 -11.61 6.00 6.68
CA ILE A 54 -10.24 5.51 6.89
C ILE A 54 -9.51 6.37 7.93
N ASP A 55 -9.71 7.69 7.92
CA ASP A 55 -9.03 8.64 8.81
C ASP A 55 -9.41 8.46 10.29
N ARG A 56 -10.61 7.96 10.61
CA ARG A 56 -10.99 7.62 11.99
C ARG A 56 -10.07 6.61 12.65
N PHE A 57 -9.44 5.74 11.86
CA PHE A 57 -8.47 4.75 12.33
C PHE A 57 -7.03 5.28 12.25
N ARG A 58 -6.82 6.53 11.83
CA ARG A 58 -5.51 7.15 11.55
C ARG A 58 -4.71 6.40 10.49
N TYR A 59 -5.41 5.73 9.59
CA TYR A 59 -4.82 5.05 8.45
C TYR A 59 -4.77 5.96 7.23
N ARG A 60 -3.95 5.55 6.25
CA ARG A 60 -3.77 6.25 4.98
C ARG A 60 -3.94 5.24 3.85
N ALA A 61 -4.42 5.71 2.71
CA ALA A 61 -4.62 4.88 1.53
C ALA A 61 -3.83 5.43 0.33
N THR A 62 -3.83 4.67 -0.77
CA THR A 62 -3.21 5.08 -2.03
C THR A 62 -4.30 5.38 -3.07
N LEU A 63 -4.20 6.56 -3.69
CA LEU A 63 -5.11 7.04 -4.72
C LEU A 63 -4.48 6.90 -6.10
N TYR A 64 -5.14 6.22 -7.02
CA TYR A 64 -4.70 6.14 -8.42
C TYR A 64 -5.56 7.07 -9.26
N ILE A 65 -5.01 8.23 -9.62
CA ILE A 65 -5.80 9.34 -10.18
C ILE A 65 -5.74 9.39 -11.71
N THR A 66 -6.91 9.47 -12.34
CA THR A 66 -7.07 9.80 -13.76
C THR A 66 -7.20 11.32 -13.92
N THR A 67 -6.15 11.98 -14.41
CA THR A 67 -6.03 13.44 -14.25
C THR A 67 -7.01 14.26 -15.08
N ASP A 68 -7.50 13.74 -16.21
CA ASP A 68 -8.51 14.42 -17.04
C ASP A 68 -9.92 14.36 -16.43
N TRP A 69 -10.13 13.55 -15.39
CA TRP A 69 -11.40 13.48 -14.67
C TRP A 69 -11.43 14.39 -13.45
N MET A 70 -10.34 15.07 -13.11
CA MET A 70 -10.32 16.00 -11.98
C MET A 70 -11.15 17.26 -12.27
N ASN A 71 -11.80 17.83 -11.25
CA ASN A 71 -12.70 19.00 -11.33
C ASN A 71 -13.91 18.82 -12.28
N ILE A 72 -14.32 17.58 -12.59
CA ILE A 72 -15.58 17.33 -13.29
C ILE A 72 -16.60 16.71 -12.34
N ARG A 73 -17.86 16.67 -12.77
CA ARG A 73 -18.96 16.10 -11.99
C ARG A 73 -18.62 14.67 -11.52
N ASN A 74 -18.91 14.40 -10.25
CA ASN A 74 -18.69 13.12 -9.56
C ASN A 74 -17.22 12.70 -9.38
N HIS A 75 -16.27 13.63 -9.51
CA HIS A 75 -14.84 13.37 -9.33
C HIS A 75 -14.22 14.39 -8.39
N LEU A 76 -13.09 14.02 -7.82
CA LEU A 76 -12.30 14.87 -6.95
C LEU A 76 -11.91 16.16 -7.65
N THR A 77 -11.88 17.23 -6.87
CA THR A 77 -11.19 18.45 -7.24
C THR A 77 -9.70 18.35 -6.97
N TRP A 78 -8.91 19.16 -7.67
CA TRP A 78 -7.48 19.28 -7.36
C TRP A 78 -7.23 19.79 -5.94
N SER A 79 -8.17 20.56 -5.37
CA SER A 79 -8.05 21.04 -4.00
C SER A 79 -8.20 19.92 -2.98
N GLU A 80 -9.20 19.06 -3.16
CA GLU A 80 -9.42 17.88 -2.32
C GLU A 80 -8.24 16.92 -2.42
N LEU A 81 -7.72 16.67 -3.63
CA LEU A 81 -6.55 15.80 -3.81
C LEU A 81 -5.30 16.36 -3.09
N ARG A 82 -5.04 17.67 -3.15
CA ARG A 82 -3.97 18.30 -2.38
C ARG A 82 -4.18 18.17 -0.87
N THR A 83 -5.42 18.21 -0.41
CA THR A 83 -5.72 17.97 1.02
C THR A 83 -5.33 16.55 1.39
N LEU A 84 -5.78 15.54 0.64
CA LEU A 84 -5.43 14.14 0.88
C LEU A 84 -3.90 13.91 0.86
N GLU A 85 -3.17 14.55 -0.07
CA GLU A 85 -1.70 14.49 -0.10
C GLU A 85 -1.05 15.04 1.19
N ARG A 86 -1.56 16.17 1.72
CA ARG A 86 -1.05 16.77 2.97
C ARG A 86 -1.34 15.90 4.19
N GLU A 87 -2.47 15.20 4.18
CA GLU A 87 -2.84 14.20 5.21
C GLU A 87 -2.06 12.87 5.05
N GLY A 88 -1.14 12.81 4.09
CA GLY A 88 -0.21 11.70 3.92
C GLY A 88 -0.75 10.55 3.07
N TRP A 89 -1.89 10.71 2.40
CA TRP A 89 -2.35 9.72 1.41
C TRP A 89 -1.40 9.69 0.23
N GLU A 90 -1.08 8.48 -0.24
CA GLU A 90 -0.21 8.33 -1.40
C GLU A 90 -0.98 8.64 -2.68
N ILE A 91 -0.33 9.33 -3.62
CA ILE A 91 -0.85 9.56 -4.97
C ILE A 91 -0.04 8.73 -5.96
N GLY A 92 -0.73 7.82 -6.64
CA GLY A 92 -0.27 7.06 -7.79
C GLY A 92 -0.91 7.55 -9.09
N ASN A 93 -0.31 7.17 -10.22
CA ASN A 93 -0.78 7.57 -11.54
C ASN A 93 -1.77 6.55 -12.12
N HIS A 94 -2.90 7.02 -12.66
CA HIS A 94 -3.89 6.21 -13.40
C HIS A 94 -4.18 6.74 -14.80
N THR A 95 -3.13 7.17 -15.51
CA THR A 95 -3.15 7.77 -16.85
C THR A 95 -3.83 9.14 -16.90
N ALA A 96 -3.78 9.81 -18.06
CA ALA A 96 -4.50 11.06 -18.21
C ALA A 96 -6.00 10.84 -18.38
N ASN A 97 -6.41 9.91 -19.25
CA ASN A 97 -7.79 9.78 -19.72
C ASN A 97 -8.41 8.38 -19.55
N HIS A 98 -7.79 7.51 -18.76
CA HIS A 98 -8.22 6.13 -18.52
C HIS A 98 -8.24 5.26 -19.81
N ASP A 99 -7.33 5.54 -20.75
CA ASP A 99 -7.23 4.77 -21.98
C ASP A 99 -6.76 3.32 -21.74
N TYR A 100 -7.28 2.39 -22.53
CA TYR A 100 -6.83 1.00 -22.49
C TYR A 100 -5.48 0.82 -23.21
N LEU A 101 -4.40 1.21 -22.53
CA LEU A 101 -3.04 1.36 -23.09
C LEU A 101 -2.40 0.08 -23.65
N THR A 102 -2.92 -1.11 -23.32
CA THR A 102 -2.40 -2.37 -23.87
C THR A 102 -2.92 -2.71 -25.27
N LEU A 103 -3.95 -2.00 -25.76
CA LEU A 103 -4.48 -2.24 -27.11
C LEU A 103 -3.42 -1.94 -28.19
N LYS A 104 -3.51 -2.64 -29.34
CA LYS A 104 -2.56 -2.51 -30.46
C LYS A 104 -2.41 -1.06 -30.95
N LYS A 105 -3.49 -0.27 -30.92
CA LYS A 105 -3.53 1.13 -31.37
C LYS A 105 -2.62 2.09 -30.58
N PHE A 106 -2.19 1.71 -29.37
CA PHE A 106 -1.31 2.51 -28.52
C PHE A 106 0.16 2.16 -28.78
N SER A 107 0.88 3.00 -29.53
CA SER A 107 2.34 2.90 -29.62
C SER A 107 3.01 3.41 -28.35
N LYS A 108 4.30 3.11 -28.12
CA LYS A 108 5.06 3.71 -27.01
C LYS A 108 4.97 5.24 -27.04
N LYS A 109 5.01 5.86 -28.22
CA LYS A 109 4.85 7.33 -28.39
C LYS A 109 3.51 7.83 -27.82
N LYS A 110 2.40 7.13 -28.05
CA LYS A 110 1.08 7.50 -27.50
C LYS A 110 1.04 7.34 -25.99
N ILE A 111 1.58 6.24 -25.46
CA ILE A 111 1.68 5.99 -24.01
C ILE A 111 2.50 7.09 -23.33
N ARG A 112 3.67 7.44 -23.89
CA ARG A 112 4.48 8.55 -23.36
C ARG A 112 3.77 9.90 -23.40
N LYS A 113 2.96 10.14 -24.43
CA LYS A 113 2.16 11.38 -24.53
C LYS A 113 1.13 11.44 -23.40
N ASP A 114 0.47 10.32 -23.10
CA ASP A 114 -0.46 10.21 -21.98
C ASP A 114 0.25 10.46 -20.64
N PHE A 115 1.37 9.79 -20.37
CA PHE A 115 2.08 9.95 -19.10
C PHE A 115 2.65 11.36 -18.92
N ARG A 116 3.15 12.01 -19.98
CA ARG A 116 3.56 13.43 -19.90
C ARG A 116 2.38 14.32 -19.58
N ARG A 117 1.20 14.05 -20.15
CA ARG A 117 -0.01 14.82 -19.89
C ARG A 117 -0.46 14.67 -18.45
N SER A 118 -0.53 13.46 -17.91
CA SER A 118 -0.94 13.24 -16.52
C SER A 118 0.07 13.82 -15.53
N MET A 119 1.38 13.59 -15.72
CA MET A 119 2.42 14.17 -14.85
C MET A 119 2.45 15.71 -14.92
N ALA A 120 2.22 16.30 -16.10
CA ALA A 120 2.10 17.76 -16.21
C ALA A 120 0.84 18.30 -15.51
N ALA A 121 -0.28 17.56 -15.54
CA ALA A 121 -1.49 17.94 -14.83
C ALA A 121 -1.29 17.90 -13.30
N PHE A 122 -0.64 16.87 -12.76
CA PHE A 122 -0.25 16.83 -11.34
C PHE A 122 0.62 18.02 -10.95
N ALA A 123 1.71 18.26 -11.69
CA ALA A 123 2.64 19.35 -11.41
C ALA A 123 1.95 20.73 -11.47
N LYS A 124 1.14 20.98 -12.52
CA LYS A 124 0.40 22.24 -12.69
C LYS A 124 -0.55 22.51 -11.53
N ASN A 125 -1.08 21.48 -10.88
CA ASN A 125 -2.04 21.59 -9.80
C ASN A 125 -1.43 21.45 -8.40
N GLY A 126 -0.10 21.51 -8.30
CA GLY A 126 0.61 21.57 -7.01
C GLY A 126 0.69 20.23 -6.28
N ILE A 127 0.59 19.10 -7.00
CA ILE A 127 0.86 17.77 -6.45
C ILE A 127 2.36 17.48 -6.58
N ASN A 128 2.97 16.88 -5.55
CA ASN A 128 4.39 16.56 -5.57
C ASN A 128 4.67 15.36 -6.49
N THR A 129 5.03 15.66 -7.74
CA THR A 129 5.30 14.63 -8.76
C THR A 129 6.51 13.76 -8.47
N GLU A 130 7.44 14.18 -7.60
CA GLU A 130 8.59 13.35 -7.23
C GLU A 130 8.16 12.14 -6.39
N LYS A 131 7.06 12.26 -5.65
CA LYS A 131 6.47 11.19 -4.83
C LYS A 131 5.57 10.23 -5.60
N ILE A 132 5.14 10.57 -6.83
CA ILE A 132 4.30 9.69 -7.64
C ILE A 132 5.17 8.56 -8.22
N LYS A 133 5.32 7.48 -7.46
CA LYS A 133 6.17 6.33 -7.80
C LYS A 133 5.37 5.09 -8.21
N SER A 134 4.10 5.01 -7.85
CA SER A 134 3.25 3.86 -8.15
C SER A 134 2.33 4.14 -9.35
N PHE A 135 2.10 3.11 -10.17
CA PHE A 135 1.21 3.16 -11.33
C PHE A 135 0.15 2.06 -11.25
N ALA A 136 -1.06 2.40 -11.64
CA ALA A 136 -2.13 1.46 -11.88
C ALA A 136 -2.55 1.53 -13.35
N PRO A 137 -2.50 0.43 -14.12
CA PRO A 137 -3.03 0.45 -15.48
C PRO A 137 -4.56 0.43 -15.47
N PRO A 138 -5.21 1.32 -16.24
CA PRO A 138 -6.63 1.18 -16.55
C PRO A 138 -6.96 -0.24 -17.04
N TYR A 139 -8.08 -0.78 -16.59
CA TYR A 139 -8.52 -2.16 -16.87
C TYR A 139 -7.60 -3.27 -16.32
N GLY A 140 -6.61 -2.92 -15.51
CA GLY A 140 -5.75 -3.88 -14.80
C GLY A 140 -4.80 -4.69 -15.69
N LYS A 141 -4.54 -4.26 -16.93
CA LYS A 141 -3.69 -5.03 -17.86
C LYS A 141 -2.35 -4.36 -18.10
N MET A 142 -1.32 -5.20 -18.15
CA MET A 142 0.04 -4.81 -18.48
C MET A 142 0.53 -5.59 -19.71
N ASN A 143 1.48 -5.02 -20.45
CA ASN A 143 2.27 -5.76 -21.42
C ASN A 143 3.71 -5.21 -21.43
N LYS A 144 4.64 -5.95 -22.06
CA LYS A 144 6.06 -5.56 -22.13
C LYS A 144 6.29 -4.14 -22.67
N LYS A 145 5.44 -3.70 -23.60
CA LYS A 145 5.50 -2.37 -24.20
C LYS A 145 5.13 -1.27 -23.20
N LEU A 146 4.06 -1.45 -22.43
CA LEU A 146 3.62 -0.52 -21.40
C LEU A 146 4.60 -0.50 -20.23
N LEU A 147 5.03 -1.68 -19.76
CA LEU A 147 6.02 -1.80 -18.67
C LEU A 147 7.32 -1.06 -18.98
N ALA A 148 7.80 -1.12 -20.22
CA ALA A 148 8.99 -0.36 -20.63
C ALA A 148 8.81 1.16 -20.48
N VAL A 149 7.62 1.68 -20.78
CA VAL A 149 7.32 3.13 -20.62
C VAL A 149 7.07 3.49 -19.15
N VAL A 150 6.46 2.61 -18.37
CA VAL A 150 6.31 2.77 -16.91
C VAL A 150 7.67 2.99 -16.25
N LYS A 151 8.64 2.12 -16.55
CA LYS A 151 10.02 2.26 -16.02
C LYS A 151 10.72 3.52 -16.52
N GLU A 152 10.52 3.88 -17.80
CA GLU A 152 11.10 5.11 -18.39
C GLU A 152 10.62 6.39 -17.67
N PHE A 153 9.40 6.40 -17.14
CA PHE A 153 8.83 7.55 -16.42
C PHE A 153 9.16 7.56 -14.92
N GLY A 154 9.99 6.62 -14.44
CA GLY A 154 10.44 6.58 -13.05
C GLY A 154 9.43 6.00 -12.06
N PHE A 155 8.35 5.38 -12.55
CA PHE A 155 7.49 4.57 -11.69
C PHE A 155 8.24 3.31 -11.24
N THR A 156 8.26 3.07 -9.94
CA THR A 156 8.99 1.97 -9.31
C THR A 156 8.09 0.78 -9.01
N SER A 157 6.76 0.94 -9.03
CA SER A 157 5.81 -0.13 -8.78
C SER A 157 4.57 -0.08 -9.65
N VAL A 158 3.94 -1.25 -9.82
CA VAL A 158 2.68 -1.39 -10.55
C VAL A 158 1.71 -2.29 -9.79
N ARG A 159 0.53 -1.75 -9.49
CA ARG A 159 -0.58 -2.49 -8.90
C ARG A 159 -1.54 -2.97 -9.97
N TRP A 160 -1.76 -4.27 -10.08
CA TRP A 160 -2.67 -4.91 -11.01
C TRP A 160 -4.08 -5.03 -10.41
N ALA A 161 -5.11 -5.03 -11.25
CA ALA A 161 -6.50 -5.20 -10.77
C ALA A 161 -6.94 -6.66 -10.68
N TRP A 162 -6.10 -7.59 -11.16
CA TRP A 162 -6.42 -9.02 -11.27
C TRP A 162 -5.32 -9.81 -10.57
N PRO A 163 -5.63 -10.41 -9.42
CA PRO A 163 -4.67 -11.23 -8.70
C PRO A 163 -4.43 -12.55 -9.44
N LYS A 164 -3.30 -13.21 -9.16
CA LYS A 164 -3.13 -14.64 -9.41
C LYS A 164 -3.90 -15.41 -8.32
N LYS A 165 -3.76 -16.74 -8.30
CA LYS A 165 -4.56 -17.64 -7.45
C LYS A 165 -4.59 -17.30 -5.97
N ASP A 166 -3.55 -16.65 -5.42
CA ASP A 166 -3.39 -16.51 -3.97
C ASP A 166 -3.93 -15.20 -3.38
N HIS A 167 -4.12 -14.16 -4.22
CA HIS A 167 -4.63 -12.84 -3.84
C HIS A 167 -3.79 -12.07 -2.80
N LEU A 168 -2.63 -12.61 -2.41
CA LEU A 168 -1.69 -12.06 -1.45
C LEU A 168 -0.30 -11.96 -2.09
N ASN A 169 0.47 -10.96 -1.71
CA ASN A 169 1.81 -10.74 -2.20
C ASN A 169 2.82 -11.29 -1.19
N SER A 170 3.56 -12.34 -1.57
CA SER A 170 4.61 -12.94 -0.73
C SER A 170 5.94 -12.22 -0.93
N ARG A 171 6.85 -12.34 0.03
CA ARG A 171 8.17 -11.68 -0.04
C ARG A 171 9.13 -12.48 -0.93
N GLU A 172 8.99 -13.80 -0.87
CA GLU A 172 9.76 -14.81 -1.59
C GLU A 172 9.70 -14.58 -3.11
N ASP A 173 8.51 -14.27 -3.63
CA ASP A 173 8.27 -14.07 -5.07
C ASP A 173 7.78 -12.66 -5.44
N PHE A 174 7.99 -11.67 -4.56
CA PHE A 174 7.49 -10.32 -4.75
C PHE A 174 7.90 -9.70 -6.09
N ASP A 175 6.91 -9.39 -6.94
CA ASP A 175 7.09 -8.62 -8.16
C ASP A 175 6.58 -7.19 -7.94
N THR A 176 7.49 -6.24 -7.79
CA THR A 176 7.14 -4.83 -7.60
C THR A 176 6.33 -4.25 -8.78
N PHE A 177 6.43 -4.84 -9.99
CA PHE A 177 5.66 -4.45 -11.16
C PHE A 177 4.43 -5.35 -11.42
N GLY A 178 4.10 -6.19 -10.45
CA GLY A 178 3.08 -7.23 -10.50
C GLY A 178 2.25 -7.33 -9.23
N ILE A 179 2.09 -6.23 -8.49
CA ILE A 179 1.41 -6.23 -7.18
C ILE A 179 -0.05 -6.59 -7.37
N GLU A 180 -0.47 -7.67 -6.73
CA GLU A 180 -1.82 -8.22 -6.83
C GLU A 180 -2.77 -7.49 -5.87
N ALA A 181 -4.02 -7.32 -6.29
CA ALA A 181 -5.05 -6.69 -5.46
C ALA A 181 -6.41 -7.38 -5.60
N ILE A 182 -7.21 -7.31 -4.54
CA ILE A 182 -8.59 -7.76 -4.49
C ILE A 182 -9.53 -6.58 -4.72
N ASN A 183 -10.40 -6.68 -5.72
CA ASN A 183 -11.36 -5.63 -6.03
C ASN A 183 -12.61 -5.72 -5.13
N LEU A 184 -12.69 -4.82 -4.15
CA LEU A 184 -13.87 -4.61 -3.30
C LEU A 184 -14.98 -3.95 -4.11
N LYS A 185 -15.85 -4.77 -4.69
CA LYS A 185 -17.04 -4.34 -5.43
C LYS A 185 -18.12 -5.42 -5.40
N ARG A 186 -19.37 -5.04 -5.62
CA ARG A 186 -20.46 -6.02 -5.77
C ARG A 186 -20.28 -6.88 -7.04
N PRO A 187 -20.40 -8.23 -6.97
CA PRO A 187 -20.58 -9.05 -5.77
C PRO A 187 -19.23 -9.45 -5.15
N ILE A 188 -19.05 -9.17 -3.87
CA ILE A 188 -18.01 -9.76 -3.02
C ILE A 188 -18.65 -10.10 -1.68
N LYS A 189 -18.28 -11.24 -1.10
CA LYS A 189 -18.76 -11.65 0.22
C LYS A 189 -17.79 -11.14 1.27
N LEU A 190 -18.32 -10.68 2.39
CA LEU A 190 -17.49 -10.09 3.44
C LEU A 190 -16.66 -11.15 4.16
N GLU A 191 -17.19 -12.37 4.22
CA GLU A 191 -16.51 -13.55 4.77
C GLU A 191 -15.25 -13.88 3.96
N ASP A 192 -15.31 -13.81 2.63
CA ASP A 192 -14.14 -14.01 1.77
C ASP A 192 -13.09 -12.92 2.03
N VAL A 193 -13.53 -11.66 2.21
CA VAL A 193 -12.62 -10.55 2.53
C VAL A 193 -11.93 -10.75 3.87
N LYS A 194 -12.67 -11.14 4.92
CA LYS A 194 -12.11 -11.43 6.25
C LYS A 194 -11.10 -12.57 6.19
N SER A 195 -11.42 -13.65 5.47
CA SER A 195 -10.48 -14.76 5.28
C SER A 195 -9.16 -14.32 4.63
N HIS A 196 -9.18 -13.37 3.69
CA HIS A 196 -7.93 -12.83 3.13
C HIS A 196 -7.14 -11.98 4.14
N ILE A 197 -7.80 -11.28 5.05
CA ILE A 197 -7.16 -10.51 6.13
C ILE A 197 -6.50 -11.47 7.13
N ASP A 198 -7.20 -12.52 7.54
CA ASP A 198 -6.68 -13.56 8.44
C ASP A 198 -5.40 -14.15 7.86
N ARG A 199 -5.44 -14.55 6.59
CA ARG A 199 -4.28 -15.11 5.88
C ARG A 199 -3.14 -14.12 5.74
N ALA A 200 -3.41 -12.82 5.53
CA ALA A 200 -2.35 -11.82 5.47
C ALA A 200 -1.60 -11.72 6.80
N ALA A 201 -2.33 -11.81 7.93
CA ALA A 201 -1.76 -11.79 9.27
C ALA A 201 -1.01 -13.09 9.59
N GLU A 202 -1.63 -14.26 9.35
CA GLU A 202 -1.08 -15.58 9.66
C GLU A 202 0.14 -15.93 8.80
N GLU A 203 0.11 -15.56 7.52
CA GLU A 203 1.17 -15.89 6.56
C GLU A 203 2.21 -14.76 6.41
N ASN A 204 2.08 -13.66 7.16
CA ASN A 204 2.94 -12.46 7.07
C ASN A 204 3.08 -11.91 5.63
N LYS A 205 1.98 -11.96 4.86
CA LYS A 205 1.91 -11.51 3.47
C LYS A 205 1.30 -10.12 3.36
N TRP A 206 1.42 -9.53 2.17
CA TRP A 206 0.82 -8.23 1.87
C TRP A 206 -0.47 -8.36 1.06
N LEU A 207 -1.58 -7.97 1.68
CA LEU A 207 -2.90 -7.85 1.07
C LEU A 207 -3.12 -6.43 0.54
N VAL A 208 -3.56 -6.31 -0.70
CA VAL A 208 -3.91 -5.02 -1.30
C VAL A 208 -5.38 -5.05 -1.72
N PHE A 209 -6.17 -4.12 -1.19
CA PHE A 209 -7.53 -3.88 -1.63
C PHE A 209 -7.57 -2.80 -2.70
N LEU A 210 -8.47 -2.98 -3.66
CA LEU A 210 -8.80 -2.03 -4.70
C LEU A 210 -10.31 -1.72 -4.64
N THR A 211 -10.68 -0.46 -4.64
CA THR A 211 -12.07 -0.05 -4.89
C THR A 211 -12.12 1.20 -5.78
N HIS A 212 -13.33 1.63 -6.14
CA HIS A 212 -13.59 2.82 -6.95
C HIS A 212 -14.62 3.65 -6.17
N ARG A 213 -15.86 3.76 -6.66
CA ARG A 213 -16.97 4.34 -5.89
C ARG A 213 -17.38 3.51 -4.67
N VAL A 214 -17.23 4.11 -3.50
CA VAL A 214 -17.91 3.70 -2.28
C VAL A 214 -19.17 4.54 -2.10
N VAL A 215 -20.28 3.91 -1.70
CA VAL A 215 -21.58 4.59 -1.52
C VAL A 215 -22.22 4.23 -0.18
N ASN A 216 -23.03 5.16 0.33
CA ASN A 216 -23.95 4.88 1.42
C ASN A 216 -25.14 4.07 0.90
N GLY A 217 -25.60 3.08 1.68
CA GLY A 217 -26.72 2.23 1.30
C GLY A 217 -26.38 1.19 0.22
N LYS A 218 -27.37 0.78 -0.58
CA LYS A 218 -27.24 -0.38 -1.48
C LYS A 218 -26.34 -0.08 -2.69
N PRO A 219 -25.18 -0.76 -2.86
CA PRO A 219 -24.27 -0.50 -3.97
C PRO A 219 -24.81 -1.02 -5.30
N LYS A 220 -24.60 -0.27 -6.39
CA LYS A 220 -24.79 -0.74 -7.76
C LYS A 220 -23.64 -1.66 -8.19
N LYS A 221 -23.72 -2.22 -9.41
CA LYS A 221 -22.61 -3.03 -9.97
C LYS A 221 -21.34 -2.16 -10.04
N GLY A 222 -20.21 -2.68 -9.58
CA GLY A 222 -18.93 -1.95 -9.56
C GLY A 222 -18.74 -1.02 -8.37
N GLN A 223 -19.78 -0.76 -7.56
CA GLN A 223 -19.67 0.05 -6.35
C GLN A 223 -19.47 -0.84 -5.12
N PHE A 224 -18.95 -0.24 -4.05
CA PHE A 224 -18.82 -0.86 -2.73
C PHE A 224 -19.61 -0.10 -1.66
N ASN A 225 -19.96 -0.77 -0.56
CA ASN A 225 -20.77 -0.19 0.49
C ASN A 225 -19.88 0.39 1.61
N SER A 226 -20.20 1.60 2.07
CA SER A 226 -19.42 2.29 3.11
C SER A 226 -19.47 1.60 4.47
N ALA A 227 -20.60 0.98 4.85
CA ALA A 227 -20.69 0.24 6.11
C ALA A 227 -19.83 -1.04 6.08
N GLN A 228 -19.80 -1.75 4.94
CA GLN A 228 -18.90 -2.89 4.75
C GLN A 228 -17.42 -2.46 4.76
N LEU A 229 -17.08 -1.30 4.19
CA LEU A 229 -15.72 -0.76 4.30
C LEU A 229 -15.35 -0.46 5.76
N ASN A 230 -16.26 0.13 6.53
CA ASN A 230 -16.05 0.38 7.96
C ASN A 230 -15.85 -0.94 8.72
N GLU A 231 -16.68 -1.96 8.47
CA GLU A 231 -16.54 -3.27 9.10
C GLU A 231 -15.20 -3.95 8.75
N ILE A 232 -14.72 -3.80 7.51
CA ILE A 232 -13.39 -4.28 7.12
C ILE A 232 -12.29 -3.56 7.91
N LEU A 233 -12.39 -2.24 8.07
CA LEU A 233 -11.40 -1.47 8.82
C LEU A 233 -11.40 -1.80 10.30
N GLU A 234 -12.56 -1.98 10.92
CA GLU A 234 -12.68 -2.46 12.31
C GLU A 234 -11.99 -3.82 12.47
N TYR A 235 -12.20 -4.73 11.52
CA TYR A 235 -11.59 -6.05 11.53
C TYR A 235 -10.06 -6.01 11.35
N VAL A 236 -9.56 -5.20 10.41
CA VAL A 236 -8.11 -4.97 10.24
C VAL A 236 -7.51 -4.35 11.50
N ASP A 237 -8.20 -3.39 12.12
CA ASP A 237 -7.73 -2.68 13.31
C ASP A 237 -7.55 -3.61 14.53
N GLU A 238 -8.34 -4.67 14.64
CA GLU A 238 -8.14 -5.70 15.67
C GLU A 238 -6.77 -6.39 15.55
N TYR A 239 -6.34 -6.72 14.33
CA TYR A 239 -5.01 -7.30 14.07
C TYR A 239 -3.89 -6.27 14.25
N VAL A 240 -4.12 -5.02 13.84
CA VAL A 240 -3.15 -3.93 14.04
C VAL A 240 -2.89 -3.70 15.53
N ARG A 241 -3.94 -3.69 16.36
CA ARG A 241 -3.81 -3.54 17.83
C ARG A 241 -3.07 -4.70 18.50
N LYS A 242 -3.16 -5.91 17.96
CA LYS A 242 -2.38 -7.08 18.41
C LYS A 242 -0.93 -7.05 17.90
N GLY A 243 -0.67 -6.26 16.86
CA GLY A 243 0.63 -6.14 16.23
C GLY A 243 0.88 -7.18 15.13
N ASP A 244 -0.16 -7.84 14.63
CA ASP A 244 -0.06 -8.89 13.60
C ASP A 244 -0.14 -8.31 12.18
N LEU A 245 -0.80 -7.15 12.01
CA LEU A 245 -0.89 -6.41 10.76
C LEU A 245 -0.39 -4.97 10.89
N GLU A 246 0.01 -4.40 9.77
CA GLU A 246 0.22 -2.97 9.60
C GLU A 246 -0.57 -2.46 8.38
N VAL A 247 -1.20 -1.29 8.50
CA VAL A 247 -1.83 -0.62 7.36
C VAL A 247 -0.83 0.34 6.73
N VAL A 248 -0.50 0.09 5.46
CA VAL A 248 0.53 0.81 4.72
C VAL A 248 -0.01 1.33 3.39
N THR A 249 0.52 2.44 2.92
CA THR A 249 0.38 2.84 1.52
C THR A 249 1.13 1.87 0.60
N VAL A 250 0.85 1.87 -0.70
CA VAL A 250 1.54 1.02 -1.68
C VAL A 250 3.06 1.30 -1.71
N GLY A 251 3.48 2.56 -1.63
CA GLY A 251 4.88 2.94 -1.59
C GLY A 251 5.60 2.44 -0.32
N GLU A 252 4.94 2.53 0.83
CA GLU A 252 5.43 1.97 2.11
C GLU A 252 5.52 0.44 2.04
N GLY A 253 4.46 -0.23 1.54
CA GLY A 253 4.43 -1.67 1.34
C GLY A 253 5.54 -2.16 0.40
N VAL A 254 5.72 -1.51 -0.76
CA VAL A 254 6.82 -1.81 -1.69
C VAL A 254 8.19 -1.65 -1.03
N SER A 255 8.38 -0.60 -0.24
CA SER A 255 9.63 -0.38 0.48
C SER A 255 9.87 -1.49 1.49
N ALA A 256 8.86 -1.86 2.27
CA ALA A 256 8.93 -2.95 3.25
C ALA A 256 9.21 -4.31 2.59
N MET A 257 8.55 -4.62 1.48
CA MET A 257 8.75 -5.88 0.73
C MET A 257 10.18 -6.00 0.16
N ASN A 258 10.77 -4.90 -0.29
CA ASN A 258 12.13 -4.89 -0.86
C ASN A 258 13.24 -4.82 0.19
N SER A 259 12.99 -4.24 1.37
CA SER A 259 13.98 -4.11 2.46
C SER A 259 14.32 -5.45 3.13
N ALA A 260 13.48 -6.46 2.92
CA ALA A 260 13.61 -7.81 3.50
C ALA A 260 14.44 -8.78 2.63
N ARG A 261 14.97 -8.31 1.49
CA ARG A 261 15.82 -9.06 0.56
C ARG A 261 17.29 -8.76 0.80
#